data_AF-A0A7Y6CB67-F1
#
_entry.id   AF-A0A7Y6CB67-F1
#
_cell.length_a   1.000
_cell.length_b   1.000
_cell.length_c   1.000
_cell.angle_alpha   90.00
_cell.angle_beta   90.00
_cell.angle_gamma   90.00
#
_symmetry.space_group_name_H-M   'P 1'
#
loop_
_entity.id
_entity.type
_entity.pdbx_description
1 polymer ?
#
loop_
_entity_poly.entity_id
_entity_poly.type
_entity_poly.pdbx_seq_one_letter_code
_entity_poly.pdbx_strand_id
1 'polypeptide(L)'
;MGPKDADGEAELKKRAEKLRECAREARTLARRLGPYLDDPVKKATPRAATGDGKGAIWQGPYADACTAKLQGHQRTLNGMGTALLADATRWEGQADELDRQAKEKAKSSAGGN
;
A
#
# COMPACT_ATOMS: atom_id res chain seq x y z
N MET A 1 -24.48 30.69 -17.97
CA MET A 1 -23.57 29.61 -17.58
C MET A 1 -22.42 29.56 -18.58
N GLY A 2 -21.22 29.92 -18.16
CA GLY A 2 -20.04 29.89 -19.02
C GLY A 2 -19.29 28.55 -18.89
N PRO A 3 -18.46 28.17 -19.88
CA PRO A 3 -17.69 26.91 -19.88
C PRO A 3 -16.81 26.69 -18.63
N LYS A 4 -16.45 27.75 -17.91
CA LYS A 4 -15.58 27.72 -16.71
C LYS A 4 -16.09 26.89 -15.53
N ASP A 5 -17.41 26.72 -15.37
CA ASP A 5 -17.96 25.99 -14.21
C ASP A 5 -17.92 24.47 -14.44
N ALA A 6 -18.19 24.03 -15.68
CA ALA A 6 -18.07 22.63 -16.10
C ALA A 6 -16.60 22.16 -16.10
N ASP A 7 -15.68 23.04 -16.49
CA ASP A 7 -14.24 22.79 -16.41
C ASP A 7 -13.79 22.51 -14.96
N GLY A 8 -14.43 23.15 -13.98
CA GLY A 8 -14.15 22.95 -12.55
C GLY A 8 -14.65 21.61 -11.99
N GLU A 9 -15.87 21.19 -12.36
CA GLU A 9 -16.41 19.89 -11.94
C GLU A 9 -15.65 18.73 -12.59
N ALA A 10 -15.42 18.80 -13.90
CA ALA A 10 -14.72 17.76 -14.64
C ALA A 10 -13.28 17.57 -14.14
N GLU A 11 -12.59 18.66 -13.81
CA GLU A 11 -11.23 18.58 -13.26
C GLU A 11 -11.19 17.96 -11.85
N LEU A 12 -12.19 18.22 -11.00
CA LEU A 12 -12.30 17.58 -9.68
C LEU A 12 -12.50 16.06 -9.83
N LYS A 13 -13.42 15.64 -10.70
CA LYS A 13 -13.66 14.21 -11.00
C LYS A 13 -12.41 13.52 -11.55
N LYS A 14 -11.72 14.16 -12.50
CA LYS A 14 -10.47 13.65 -13.07
C LYS A 14 -9.38 13.46 -12.01
N ARG A 15 -9.26 14.37 -11.05
CA ARG A 15 -8.31 14.23 -9.93
C ARG A 15 -8.71 13.10 -8.99
N ALA A 16 -10.00 12.96 -8.69
CA ALA A 16 -10.51 11.85 -7.88
C ALA A 16 -10.21 10.49 -8.53
N GLU A 17 -10.40 10.36 -9.84
CA GLU A 17 -10.09 9.14 -10.59
C GLU A 17 -8.60 8.78 -10.53
N LYS A 18 -7.71 9.77 -10.71
CA LYS A 18 -6.26 9.56 -10.58
C LYS A 18 -5.87 9.07 -9.19
N LEU A 19 -6.44 9.66 -8.14
CA LEU A 19 -6.18 9.22 -6.77
C LEU A 19 -6.65 7.77 -6.54
N ARG A 20 -7.79 7.38 -7.10
CA ARG A 20 -8.28 5.99 -7.05
C ARG A 20 -7.42 5.02 -7.85
N GLU A 21 -6.83 5.45 -8.95
CA GLU A 21 -5.84 4.68 -9.70
C GLU A 21 -4.58 4.46 -8.84
N CYS A 22 -4.00 5.52 -8.29
CA CYS A 22 -2.86 5.43 -7.39
C CYS A 22 -3.16 4.51 -6.18
N ALA A 23 -4.35 4.60 -5.60
CA ALA A 23 -4.76 3.73 -4.49
C ALA A 23 -4.86 2.25 -4.90
N ARG A 24 -5.34 1.96 -6.11
CA ARG A 24 -5.39 0.58 -6.66
C ARG A 24 -3.98 0.03 -6.90
N GLU A 25 -3.10 0.83 -7.46
CA GLU A 25 -1.70 0.46 -7.69
C GLU A 25 -0.96 0.21 -6.37
N ALA A 26 -1.09 1.12 -5.40
CA ALA A 26 -0.47 0.98 -4.08
C ALA A 26 -0.91 -0.30 -3.37
N ARG A 27 -2.20 -0.66 -3.43
CA ARG A 27 -2.68 -1.95 -2.89
C ARG A 27 -2.09 -3.15 -3.62
N THR A 28 -1.98 -3.08 -4.93
CA THR A 28 -1.41 -4.15 -5.75
C THR A 28 0.06 -4.38 -5.39
N LEU A 29 0.82 -3.30 -5.21
CA LEU A 29 2.21 -3.35 -4.76
C LEU A 29 2.33 -3.85 -3.32
N ALA A 30 1.51 -3.34 -2.39
CA ALA A 30 1.53 -3.74 -0.99
C ALA A 30 1.28 -5.25 -0.82
N ARG A 31 0.33 -5.82 -1.57
CA ARG A 31 0.03 -7.26 -1.56
C ARG A 31 1.20 -8.12 -2.02
N ARG A 32 2.07 -7.59 -2.89
CA ARG A 32 3.28 -8.28 -3.35
C ARG A 32 4.43 -8.11 -2.37
N LEU A 33 4.58 -6.91 -1.79
CA LEU A 33 5.71 -6.55 -0.93
C LEU A 33 5.65 -7.21 0.44
N GLY A 34 4.48 -7.21 1.10
CA GLY A 34 4.34 -7.73 2.46
C GLY A 34 4.88 -9.15 2.62
N PRO A 35 4.28 -10.15 1.95
CA PRO A 35 4.67 -11.54 2.14
C PRO A 35 5.95 -11.95 1.39
N TYR A 36 6.61 -11.05 0.67
CA TYR A 36 7.68 -11.42 -0.29
C TYR A 36 8.82 -12.22 0.35
N LEU A 37 9.19 -11.91 1.60
CA LEU A 37 10.25 -12.60 2.33
C LEU A 37 9.74 -13.50 3.46
N ASP A 38 8.44 -13.65 3.65
CA ASP A 38 7.88 -14.44 4.76
C ASP A 38 8.33 -15.90 4.69
N ASP A 39 8.18 -16.52 3.51
CA ASP A 39 8.59 -17.91 3.29
C ASP A 39 10.12 -18.10 3.36
N PRO A 40 10.95 -17.29 2.69
CA PRO A 40 12.41 -17.32 2.88
C PRO A 40 12.83 -17.18 4.34
N VAL A 41 12.27 -16.23 5.10
CA VAL A 41 12.60 -16.05 6.52
C VAL A 41 12.17 -17.26 7.34
N LYS A 42 10.98 -17.80 7.10
CA LYS A 42 10.47 -19.00 7.80
C LYS A 42 11.35 -20.23 7.57
N LYS A 43 12.00 -20.33 6.40
CA LYS A 43 12.95 -21.41 6.05
C LYS A 43 14.34 -21.17 6.62
N ALA A 44 14.81 -19.92 6.61
CA ALA A 44 16.13 -19.55 7.11
C ALA A 44 16.20 -19.47 8.64
N THR A 45 15.07 -19.21 9.30
CA THR A 45 15.00 -19.24 10.76
C THR A 45 15.30 -20.66 11.23
N PRO A 46 16.36 -20.87 12.05
CA PRO A 46 16.78 -22.21 12.43
C PRO A 46 15.62 -22.97 13.08
N ARG A 47 15.14 -24.01 12.43
CA ARG A 47 14.30 -25.01 13.08
C ARG A 47 15.26 -26.00 13.72
N ALA A 48 15.42 -25.91 15.04
CA ALA A 48 15.59 -27.14 15.81
C ALA A 48 14.30 -27.93 15.61
N ALA A 49 14.20 -28.67 14.50
CA ALA A 49 13.06 -29.50 14.22
C ALA A 49 13.06 -30.59 15.29
N THR A 50 12.21 -30.46 16.31
CA THR A 50 11.71 -31.56 17.15
C THR A 50 12.76 -32.65 17.38
N GLY A 51 13.80 -32.31 18.14
CA GLY A 51 15.01 -33.09 18.28
C GLY A 51 16.15 -32.16 18.70
N ASP A 52 17.17 -32.73 19.32
CA ASP A 52 18.31 -32.17 20.04
C ASP A 52 19.24 -31.23 19.21
N GLY A 53 18.72 -30.56 18.18
CA GLY A 53 19.40 -29.52 17.41
C GLY A 53 20.43 -30.05 16.41
N LYS A 54 20.75 -31.35 16.45
CA LYS A 54 21.88 -31.97 15.73
C LYS A 54 21.70 -32.12 14.20
N GLY A 55 20.59 -31.66 13.63
CA GLY A 55 20.26 -31.85 12.20
C GLY A 55 20.12 -30.57 11.36
N ALA A 56 20.22 -29.38 11.96
CA ALA A 56 20.12 -28.13 11.21
C ALA A 56 21.45 -27.84 10.48
N ILE A 57 21.46 -28.01 9.15
CA ILE A 57 22.64 -27.68 8.32
C ILE A 57 22.90 -26.15 8.31
N TRP A 58 21.86 -25.34 8.52
CA TRP A 58 21.93 -23.88 8.58
C TRP A 58 22.00 -23.38 10.02
N GLN A 59 23.21 -23.31 10.58
CA GLN A 59 23.47 -22.88 11.95
C GLN A 59 24.86 -22.23 12.09
N GLY A 60 25.08 -21.55 13.21
CA GLY A 60 26.34 -20.88 13.56
C GLY A 60 26.38 -19.40 13.21
N PRO A 61 27.44 -18.67 13.61
CA PRO A 61 27.45 -17.20 13.60
C PRO A 61 27.16 -16.57 12.23
N TYR A 62 27.61 -17.21 11.16
CA TYR A 62 27.30 -16.76 9.80
C TYR A 62 25.82 -16.94 9.44
N ALA A 63 25.25 -18.10 9.76
CA ALA A 63 23.84 -18.38 9.53
C ALA A 63 22.95 -17.41 10.34
N ASP A 64 23.33 -17.11 11.57
CA ASP A 64 22.62 -16.14 12.43
C ASP A 64 22.67 -14.73 11.82
N ALA A 65 23.85 -14.26 11.40
CA ALA A 65 24.02 -12.95 10.78
C ALA A 65 23.22 -12.82 9.46
N CYS A 66 23.26 -13.84 8.61
CA CYS A 66 22.49 -13.87 7.37
C CYS A 66 20.97 -13.89 7.64
N THR A 67 20.53 -14.68 8.61
CA THR A 67 19.11 -14.77 9.00
C THR A 67 18.62 -13.44 9.58
N ALA A 68 19.42 -12.79 10.44
CA ALA A 68 19.11 -11.48 10.99
C ALA A 68 19.00 -10.41 9.89
N LYS A 69 19.89 -10.42 8.90
CA LYS A 69 19.81 -9.51 7.74
C LYS A 69 18.55 -9.76 6.92
N LEU A 70 18.20 -11.02 6.67
CA LEU A 70 17.00 -11.40 5.94
C LEU A 70 15.72 -10.95 6.68
N GLN A 71 15.66 -11.16 8.00
CA GLN A 71 14.58 -10.65 8.86
C GLN A 71 14.51 -9.12 8.86
N GLY A 72 15.65 -8.44 8.81
CA GLY A 72 15.73 -6.99 8.63
C GLY A 72 15.06 -6.54 7.33
N HIS A 73 15.41 -7.17 6.20
CA HIS A 73 14.78 -6.88 4.92
C HIS A 73 13.29 -7.18 4.90
N GLN A 74 12.86 -8.30 5.50
CA GLN A 74 11.44 -8.66 5.62
C GLN A 74 10.65 -7.58 6.36
N ARG A 75 11.17 -7.10 7.51
CA ARG A 75 10.55 -6.01 8.26
C ARG A 75 10.43 -4.73 7.43
N THR A 76 11.45 -4.38 6.67
CA THR A 76 11.42 -3.22 5.78
C THR A 76 10.34 -3.36 4.70
N LEU A 77 10.25 -4.52 4.03
CA LEU A 77 9.24 -4.75 3.00
C LEU A 77 7.82 -4.74 3.57
N ASN A 78 7.61 -5.34 4.74
CA ASN A 78 6.35 -5.27 5.48
C ASN A 78 5.98 -3.83 5.86
N GLY A 79 6.95 -3.04 6.30
CA GLY A 79 6.77 -1.61 6.57
C GLY A 79 6.36 -0.83 5.33
N MET A 80 7.03 -1.05 4.20
CA MET A 80 6.68 -0.42 2.92
C MET A 80 5.26 -0.82 2.45
N GLY A 81 4.91 -2.11 2.56
CA GLY A 81 3.56 -2.58 2.24
C GLY A 81 2.49 -1.91 3.11
N THR A 82 2.75 -1.79 4.41
CA THR A 82 1.85 -1.12 5.35
C THR A 82 1.69 0.38 5.02
N ALA A 83 2.79 1.05 4.71
CA ALA A 83 2.78 2.46 4.30
C ALA A 83 1.96 2.68 3.03
N LEU A 84 2.13 1.82 2.01
CA LEU A 84 1.34 1.87 0.78
C LEU A 84 -0.16 1.66 1.02
N LEU A 85 -0.55 0.79 1.96
CA LEU A 85 -1.96 0.60 2.33
C LEU A 85 -2.53 1.83 3.03
N ALA A 86 -1.75 2.49 3.89
CA ALA A 86 -2.14 3.75 4.53
C ALA A 86 -2.30 4.87 3.48
N ASP A 87 -1.35 4.98 2.54
CA ASP A 87 -1.41 5.93 1.44
C ASP A 87 -2.63 5.71 0.54
N ALA A 88 -2.91 4.45 0.18
CA ALA A 88 -4.09 4.11 -0.61
C ALA A 88 -5.40 4.54 0.08
N THR A 89 -5.50 4.29 1.38
CA THR A 89 -6.68 4.70 2.18
C THR A 89 -6.83 6.23 2.22
N ARG A 90 -5.72 6.95 2.38
CA ARG A 90 -5.74 8.42 2.36
C ARG A 90 -6.17 8.97 0.99
N TRP A 91 -5.63 8.43 -0.11
CA TRP A 91 -5.97 8.87 -1.45
C TRP A 91 -7.43 8.61 -1.80
N GLU A 92 -8.02 7.52 -1.34
CA GLU A 92 -9.45 7.27 -1.49
C GLU A 92 -10.30 8.29 -0.74
N GLY A 93 -9.97 8.58 0.52
CA GLY A 93 -10.67 9.62 1.28
C GLY A 93 -10.60 11.00 0.59
N GLN A 94 -9.44 11.33 0.00
CA GLN A 94 -9.28 12.55 -0.80
C GLN A 94 -10.09 12.50 -2.11
N ALA A 95 -10.16 11.36 -2.78
CA ALA A 95 -10.98 11.19 -3.98
C ALA A 95 -12.47 11.36 -3.69
N ASP A 96 -12.95 10.81 -2.58
CA ASP A 96 -14.34 10.93 -2.16
C ASP A 96 -14.71 12.37 -1.79
N GLU A 97 -13.78 13.10 -1.17
CA GLU A 97 -13.94 14.51 -0.89
C GLU A 97 -13.98 15.37 -2.17
N LEU A 98 -13.15 15.08 -3.16
CA LEU A 98 -13.19 15.75 -4.47
C LEU A 98 -14.53 15.48 -5.19
N ASP A 99 -15.06 14.26 -5.11
CA ASP A 99 -16.38 13.94 -5.66
C ASP A 99 -17.51 14.67 -4.94
N ARG A 100 -17.40 14.86 -3.62
CA ARG A 100 -18.35 15.67 -2.85
C ARG A 100 -18.33 17.12 -3.34
N GLN A 101 -17.15 17.72 -3.48
CA GLN A 101 -16.99 19.08 -4.00
C GLN A 101 -17.54 19.23 -5.43
N ALA A 102 -17.29 18.24 -6.29
CA ALA A 102 -17.82 18.21 -7.65
C ALA A 102 -19.36 18.21 -7.65
N LYS A 103 -19.99 17.37 -6.81
CA LYS A 103 -21.46 17.32 -6.65
C LYS A 103 -22.04 18.64 -6.11
N GLU A 104 -21.35 19.29 -5.18
CA GLU A 104 -21.78 20.57 -4.63
C GLU A 104 -21.75 21.68 -5.68
N LYS A 105 -20.69 21.73 -6.50
CA LYS A 105 -20.59 22.65 -7.63
C LYS A 105 -21.69 22.43 -8.69
N ALA A 106 -21.99 21.18 -9.00
CA ALA A 106 -23.07 20.85 -9.93
C ALA A 106 -24.43 21.38 -9.42
N LYS A 107 -24.70 21.23 -8.11
CA LYS A 107 -25.94 21.70 -7.48
C LYS A 107 -26.04 23.22 -7.44
N SER A 108 -24.97 23.93 -7.10
CA SER A 108 -24.98 25.40 -7.03
C SER A 108 -25.13 26.03 -8.42
N SER A 109 -24.65 25.37 -9.48
CA SER A 109 -24.91 25.78 -10.86
C SER A 109 -26.39 25.62 -11.25
N ALA A 110 -27.07 24.56 -10.77
CA ALA A 110 -28.47 24.28 -11.12
C ALA A 110 -29.52 25.12 -10.35
N GLY A 111 -29.19 25.66 -9.18
CA GLY A 111 -30.12 26.40 -8.31
C GLY A 111 -30.06 27.93 -8.40
N GLY A 112 -29.13 28.48 -9.18
CA GLY A 112 -29.00 29.93 -9.41
C GLY A 112 -29.73 30.37 -10.67
N ASN A 113 -31.05 30.54 -10.59
CA ASN A 113 -31.85 31.25 -11.59
C ASN A 113 -32.93 32.08 -10.91
#